data_AF-A0A1Q7RIJ3-F1
#
_entry.id   AF-A0A1Q7RIJ3-F1
#
_cell.length_a   1.000
_cell.length_b   1.000
_cell.length_c   1.000
_cell.angle_alpha   90.00
_cell.angle_beta   90.00
_cell.angle_gamma   90.00
#
_symmetry.space_group_name_H-M   'P 1'
#
loop_
_entity.id
_entity.type
_entity.pdbx_description
1 polymer ?
#
loop_
_entity_poly.entity_id
_entity_poly.type
_entity_poly.pdbx_seq_one_letter_code
_entity_poly.pdbx_strand_id
1 'polypeptide(L)'
;MLGHPANAGLRRHREPGHQRAGLAALAFPEMVARPYDSLGTHPDLVARLWDELGRALPADCRAIFYGGPALIHPESGIVFGFAGGTHTYALRLPEAERLQALRLGARRIVHDPRGPAFDLSQIGEEWVFCGWYKEEESWCRAAYDYAGRGD
;
A
#
# COMPACT_ATOMS: atom_id res chain seq x y z
N MET A 1 -10.03 -7.37 10.72
CA MET A 1 -11.39 -6.98 10.25
C MET A 1 -11.26 -5.78 9.32
N LEU A 2 -11.93 -5.75 8.15
CA LEU A 2 -11.71 -4.69 7.14
C LEU A 2 -11.98 -3.26 7.62
N GLY A 3 -12.86 -3.12 8.61
CA GLY A 3 -13.23 -1.85 9.25
C GLY A 3 -12.28 -1.37 10.34
N HIS A 4 -11.04 -1.89 10.40
CA HIS A 4 -10.06 -1.41 11.38
C HIS A 4 -9.87 0.11 11.23
N PRO A 5 -9.83 0.89 12.32
CA PRO A 5 -9.70 2.35 12.25
C PRO A 5 -8.44 2.80 11.50
N ALA A 6 -7.35 2.04 11.60
CA ALA A 6 -6.11 2.29 10.83
C ALA A 6 -6.31 2.32 9.31
N ASN A 7 -7.31 1.60 8.78
CA ASN A 7 -7.59 1.56 7.35
C ASN A 7 -8.47 2.75 6.89
N ALA A 8 -9.02 3.54 7.81
CA ALA A 8 -10.04 4.53 7.51
C ALA A 8 -9.55 5.64 6.57
N GLY A 9 -8.31 6.10 6.75
CA GLY A 9 -7.70 7.11 5.88
C GLY A 9 -7.57 6.61 4.44
N LEU A 10 -6.93 5.44 4.27
CA LEU A 10 -6.76 4.83 2.94
C LEU A 10 -8.10 4.46 2.28
N ARG A 11 -9.08 3.99 3.07
CA ARG A 11 -10.45 3.75 2.59
C ARG A 11 -11.06 5.02 1.99
N ARG A 12 -11.09 6.12 2.74
CA ARG A 12 -11.68 7.40 2.28
C ARG A 12 -11.03 7.90 0.99
N HIS A 13 -9.73 7.65 0.83
CA HIS A 13 -9.00 8.02 -0.37
C HIS A 13 -9.37 7.15 -1.59
N ARG A 14 -9.59 5.84 -1.41
CA ARG A 14 -9.82 4.90 -2.52
C ARG A 14 -11.29 4.68 -2.88
N GLU A 15 -12.20 4.70 -1.91
CA GLU A 15 -13.63 4.40 -2.08
C GLU A 15 -14.29 5.22 -3.21
N PRO A 16 -14.06 6.55 -3.35
CA PRO A 16 -14.72 7.34 -4.41
C PRO A 16 -14.17 7.10 -5.82
N GLY A 17 -12.90 6.74 -5.97
CA GLY A 17 -12.18 6.79 -7.26
C GLY A 17 -11.67 5.47 -7.79
N HIS A 18 -11.48 4.47 -6.92
CA HIS A 18 -10.88 3.18 -7.28
C HIS A 18 -11.84 2.01 -7.14
N GLN A 19 -12.97 2.18 -6.43
CA GLN A 19 -13.96 1.12 -6.31
C GLN A 19 -14.60 0.83 -7.66
N ARG A 20 -14.40 -0.40 -8.13
CA ARG A 20 -14.95 -0.86 -9.40
C ARG A 20 -16.32 -1.47 -9.21
N ALA A 21 -17.22 -1.15 -10.14
CA ALA A 21 -18.53 -1.78 -10.21
C ALA A 21 -18.37 -3.31 -10.26
N GLY A 22 -18.98 -4.01 -9.32
CA GLY A 22 -18.95 -5.48 -9.22
C GLY A 22 -17.76 -6.08 -8.48
N LEU A 23 -16.76 -5.29 -8.06
CA LEU A 23 -15.68 -5.78 -7.20
C LEU A 23 -15.97 -5.45 -5.73
N ALA A 24 -15.80 -6.43 -4.86
CA ALA A 24 -15.91 -6.22 -3.43
C ALA A 24 -14.84 -5.23 -2.92
N ALA A 25 -15.12 -4.55 -1.80
CA ALA A 25 -14.18 -3.62 -1.17
C ALA A 25 -12.85 -4.29 -0.78
N LEU A 26 -12.88 -5.60 -0.56
CA LEU A 26 -11.71 -6.47 -0.49
C LEU A 26 -11.88 -7.60 -1.51
N ALA A 27 -10.85 -7.81 -2.32
CA ALA A 27 -10.72 -9.00 -3.17
C ALA A 27 -9.27 -9.50 -3.13
N PHE A 28 -9.05 -10.71 -3.64
CA PHE A 28 -7.71 -11.30 -3.79
C PHE A 28 -7.32 -11.39 -5.26
N PRO A 29 -6.02 -11.41 -5.61
CA PRO A 29 -5.56 -11.45 -7.00
C PRO A 29 -6.22 -12.58 -7.82
N GLU A 30 -6.47 -13.72 -7.21
CA GLU A 30 -7.05 -14.93 -7.82
C GLU A 30 -8.52 -14.75 -8.21
N MET A 31 -9.20 -13.74 -7.66
CA MET A 31 -10.60 -13.42 -7.94
C MET A 31 -10.78 -12.45 -9.12
N VAL A 32 -9.67 -11.92 -9.66
CA VAL A 32 -9.72 -10.87 -10.68
C VAL A 32 -8.95 -11.32 -11.92
N ALA A 33 -9.58 -11.19 -13.09
CA ALA A 33 -8.92 -11.51 -14.36
C ALA A 33 -7.80 -10.50 -14.64
N ARG A 34 -6.58 -11.01 -14.89
CA ARG A 34 -5.37 -10.21 -15.15
C ARG A 34 -5.16 -9.12 -14.09
N PRO A 35 -4.87 -9.49 -12.82
CA PRO A 35 -4.84 -8.53 -11.73
C PRO A 35 -3.69 -7.51 -11.86
N TYR A 36 -2.61 -7.83 -12.58
CA TYR A 36 -1.51 -6.90 -12.82
C TYR A 36 -1.87 -5.78 -13.81
N ASP A 37 -2.65 -6.10 -14.84
CA ASP A 37 -3.00 -5.15 -15.90
C ASP A 37 -4.31 -4.43 -15.63
N SER A 38 -5.22 -5.10 -14.91
CA SER A 38 -6.57 -4.60 -14.79
C SER A 38 -6.68 -3.48 -13.78
N LEU A 39 -5.91 -3.42 -12.68
CA LEU A 39 -6.22 -2.56 -11.52
C LEU A 39 -5.98 -1.04 -11.67
N GLY A 40 -5.70 -0.55 -12.88
CA GLY A 40 -5.43 0.88 -13.10
C GLY A 40 -4.16 1.38 -12.42
N THR A 41 -3.29 0.45 -12.02
CA THR A 41 -1.95 0.68 -11.51
C THR A 41 -0.95 0.08 -12.50
N HIS A 42 0.18 0.72 -12.72
CA HIS A 42 1.19 0.20 -13.65
C HIS A 42 1.64 -1.22 -13.22
N PRO A 43 1.70 -2.21 -14.14
CA PRO A 43 2.03 -3.60 -13.79
C PRO A 43 3.31 -3.74 -12.98
N ASP A 44 4.36 -2.97 -13.31
CA ASP A 44 5.63 -2.98 -12.58
C ASP A 44 5.49 -2.56 -11.11
N LEU A 45 4.56 -1.65 -10.79
CA LEU A 45 4.28 -1.27 -9.40
C LEU A 45 3.52 -2.37 -8.66
N VAL A 46 2.62 -3.07 -9.37
CA VAL A 46 1.91 -4.22 -8.83
C VAL A 46 2.90 -5.35 -8.53
N ALA A 47 3.80 -5.66 -9.47
CA ALA A 47 4.87 -6.64 -9.30
C ALA A 47 5.86 -6.24 -8.19
N ARG A 48 6.26 -4.97 -8.15
CA ARG A 48 7.12 -4.46 -7.08
C ARG A 48 6.50 -4.67 -5.71
N LEU A 49 5.21 -4.32 -5.55
CA LEU A 49 4.52 -4.45 -4.28
C LEU A 49 4.26 -5.92 -3.89
N TRP A 50 3.74 -6.73 -4.82
CA TRP A 50 3.28 -8.09 -4.51
C TRP A 50 4.37 -9.15 -4.60
N ASP A 51 5.27 -9.05 -5.58
CA ASP A 51 6.20 -10.14 -5.92
C ASP A 51 7.60 -9.87 -5.37
N GLU A 52 8.05 -8.61 -5.38
CA GLU A 52 9.36 -8.26 -4.83
C GLU A 52 9.27 -8.01 -3.32
N LEU A 53 8.47 -7.02 -2.91
CA LEU A 53 8.31 -6.70 -1.48
C LEU A 53 7.48 -7.73 -0.73
N GLY A 54 6.41 -8.24 -1.36
CA GLY A 54 5.55 -9.25 -0.75
C GLY A 54 6.24 -10.60 -0.52
N ARG A 55 7.24 -10.96 -1.34
CA ARG A 55 8.01 -12.20 -1.18
C ARG A 55 8.84 -12.25 0.12
N ALA A 56 9.20 -11.10 0.68
CA ALA A 56 9.94 -11.04 1.94
C ALA A 56 9.06 -11.31 3.18
N LEU A 57 7.74 -11.42 3.00
CA LEU A 57 6.77 -11.55 4.07
C LEU A 57 6.55 -13.01 4.48
N PRO A 58 6.20 -13.28 5.75
CA PRO A 58 6.01 -14.64 6.26
C PRO A 58 4.70 -15.29 5.80
N ALA A 59 3.80 -14.53 5.17
CA ALA A 59 2.49 -15.00 4.69
C ALA A 59 2.08 -14.25 3.41
N ASP A 60 1.16 -14.85 2.65
CA ASP A 60 0.57 -14.17 1.50
C ASP A 60 -0.33 -13.01 1.98
N CYS A 61 0.15 -11.79 1.74
CA CYS A 61 -0.53 -10.55 2.13
C CYS A 61 -1.16 -9.84 0.92
N ARG A 62 -1.09 -10.43 -0.27
CA ARG A 62 -1.55 -9.78 -1.51
C ARG A 62 -3.06 -9.61 -1.47
N ALA A 63 -3.51 -8.39 -1.67
CA ALA A 63 -4.92 -8.07 -1.68
C ALA A 63 -5.23 -6.90 -2.62
N ILE A 64 -6.51 -6.78 -2.95
CA ILE A 64 -7.06 -5.65 -3.68
C ILE A 64 -8.00 -4.93 -2.71
N PHE A 65 -7.62 -3.71 -2.33
CA PHE A 65 -8.35 -2.88 -1.37
C PHE A 65 -8.97 -1.68 -2.08
N TYR A 66 -10.31 -1.64 -2.12
CA TYR A 66 -11.11 -0.69 -2.89
C TYR A 66 -10.61 -0.54 -4.33
N GLY A 67 -10.40 -1.68 -5.01
CA GLY A 67 -10.02 -1.76 -6.42
C GLY A 67 -8.57 -1.45 -6.77
N GLY A 68 -7.72 -1.10 -5.79
CA GLY A 68 -6.29 -0.93 -5.98
C GLY A 68 -5.45 -2.02 -5.30
N PRO A 69 -4.24 -2.32 -5.81
CA PRO A 69 -3.33 -3.29 -5.20
C PRO A 69 -2.91 -2.82 -3.79
N ALA A 70 -2.82 -3.77 -2.88
CA ALA A 70 -2.49 -3.58 -1.47
C ALA A 70 -1.79 -4.80 -0.86
N LEU A 71 -1.15 -4.57 0.29
CA LEU A 71 -0.68 -5.59 1.21
C LEU A 71 -1.47 -5.46 2.51
N ILE A 72 -2.11 -6.55 2.95
CA ILE A 72 -2.95 -6.60 4.15
C ILE A 72 -2.44 -7.69 5.07
N HIS A 73 -2.24 -7.36 6.34
CA HIS A 73 -1.84 -8.35 7.33
C HIS A 73 -3.00 -9.33 7.55
N PRO A 74 -2.79 -10.65 7.41
CA PRO A 74 -3.87 -11.63 7.34
C PRO A 74 -4.70 -11.71 8.63
N GLU A 75 -4.07 -11.56 9.80
CA GLU A 75 -4.76 -11.68 11.09
C GLU A 75 -5.46 -10.37 11.50
N SER A 76 -4.73 -9.25 11.59
CA SER A 76 -5.31 -7.96 11.97
C SER A 76 -6.24 -7.36 10.89
N GLY A 77 -5.98 -7.64 9.62
CA GLY A 77 -6.65 -7.02 8.48
C GLY A 77 -6.24 -5.57 8.23
N ILE A 78 -5.10 -5.14 8.78
CA ILE A 78 -4.56 -3.79 8.59
C ILE A 78 -3.81 -3.72 7.26
N VAL A 79 -4.11 -2.70 6.46
CA VAL A 79 -3.37 -2.41 5.23
C VAL A 79 -2.04 -1.75 5.59
N PHE A 80 -0.93 -2.31 5.10
CA PHE A 80 0.41 -1.80 5.38
C PHE A 80 1.24 -1.50 4.14
N GLY A 81 0.72 -1.82 2.96
CA GLY A 81 1.31 -1.42 1.68
C GLY A 81 0.25 -1.18 0.64
N PHE A 82 0.49 -0.25 -0.27
CA PHE A 82 -0.40 -0.03 -1.41
C PHE A 82 0.35 0.55 -2.61
N ALA A 83 -0.16 0.28 -3.81
CA ALA A 83 0.31 0.92 -5.05
C ALA A 83 -0.85 1.60 -5.77
N GLY A 84 -0.56 2.64 -6.55
CA GLY A 84 -1.57 3.41 -7.26
C GLY A 84 -1.01 4.21 -8.43
N GLY A 85 -1.85 4.40 -9.44
CA GLY A 85 -1.49 5.16 -10.64
C GLY A 85 -0.27 4.60 -11.35
N THR A 86 0.56 5.49 -11.89
CA THR A 86 1.70 5.12 -12.75
C THR A 86 3.06 5.18 -12.07
N HIS A 87 3.16 5.81 -10.89
CA HIS A 87 4.47 6.11 -10.29
C HIS A 87 4.56 5.95 -8.77
N THR A 88 3.49 5.53 -8.07
CA THR A 88 3.50 5.56 -6.60
C THR A 88 3.11 4.24 -5.95
N TYR A 89 3.87 3.92 -4.92
CA TYR A 89 3.56 2.90 -3.94
C TYR A 89 4.12 3.35 -2.59
N ALA A 90 3.48 2.92 -1.52
CA ALA A 90 3.79 3.38 -0.17
C ALA A 90 3.64 2.25 0.85
N LEU A 91 4.37 2.39 1.95
CA LEU A 91 4.31 1.49 3.10
C LEU A 91 3.89 2.25 4.36
N ARG A 92 3.17 1.58 5.26
CA ARG A 92 2.83 2.07 6.60
C ARG A 92 3.92 1.63 7.57
N LEU A 93 4.82 2.56 7.92
CA LEU A 93 6.04 2.24 8.65
C LEU A 93 5.94 2.60 10.14
N PRO A 94 6.50 1.76 11.03
CA PRO A 94 6.78 2.17 12.40
C PRO A 94 7.72 3.39 12.42
N GLU A 95 7.72 4.13 13.53
CA GLU A 95 8.39 5.44 13.61
C GLU A 95 9.88 5.39 13.27
N ALA A 96 10.62 4.39 13.75
CA ALA A 96 12.06 4.30 13.53
C ALA A 96 12.41 4.14 12.05
N GLU A 97 11.71 3.24 11.35
CA GLU A 97 11.85 2.94 9.93
C GLU A 97 11.34 4.11 9.08
N ARG A 98 10.25 4.77 9.49
CA ARG A 98 9.76 5.98 8.85
C ARG A 98 10.81 7.10 8.89
N LEU A 99 11.40 7.36 10.06
CA LEU A 99 12.46 8.36 10.20
C LEU A 99 13.71 7.98 9.40
N GLN A 100 14.05 6.69 9.34
CA GLN A 100 15.14 6.20 8.51
C GLN A 100 14.87 6.43 7.02
N ALA A 101 13.68 6.06 6.52
CA ALA A 101 13.29 6.24 5.13
C ALA A 101 13.36 7.71 4.71
N LEU A 102 12.84 8.62 5.55
CA LEU A 102 12.93 10.06 5.32
C LEU A 102 14.37 10.56 5.24
N ARG A 103 15.27 10.07 6.10
CA ARG A 103 16.71 10.40 6.04
C ARG A 103 17.38 9.92 4.75
N LEU A 104 16.91 8.80 4.18
CA LEU A 104 17.39 8.25 2.92
C LEU A 104 16.73 8.90 1.69
N GLY A 105 15.86 9.91 1.91
CA GLY A 105 15.25 10.71 0.86
C GLY A 105 13.88 10.22 0.40
N ALA A 106 13.30 9.22 1.08
CA ALA A 106 11.90 8.85 0.88
C ALA A 106 10.99 10.03 1.23
N ARG A 107 9.84 10.11 0.58
CA ARG A 107 8.98 11.29 0.65
C ARG A 107 7.59 10.93 1.13
N ARG A 108 6.90 11.90 1.70
CA ARG A 108 5.48 11.79 2.05
C ARG A 108 4.57 12.59 1.13
N ILE A 109 5.15 13.43 0.28
CA ILE A 109 4.44 14.24 -0.69
C ILE A 109 5.03 13.95 -2.07
N VAL A 110 4.18 13.55 -3.01
CA VAL A 110 4.52 13.43 -4.43
C VAL A 110 3.73 14.48 -5.20
N HIS A 111 4.42 15.26 -6.02
CA HIS A 111 3.79 16.22 -6.91
C HIS A 111 3.49 15.55 -8.25
N ASP A 112 2.22 15.50 -8.62
CA ASP A 112 1.82 15.14 -9.98
C ASP A 112 1.95 16.38 -10.87
N PRO A 113 2.68 16.33 -12.01
CA PRO A 113 2.73 17.45 -12.96
C PRO A 113 1.37 17.87 -13.52
N ARG A 114 0.36 16.99 -13.44
CA ARG A 114 -0.97 17.15 -14.03
C ARG A 114 -2.07 17.29 -12.98
N GLY A 115 -1.73 17.33 -11.69
CA GLY A 115 -2.72 17.29 -10.61
C GLY A 115 -2.24 17.90 -9.30
N PRO A 116 -3.09 17.90 -8.27
CA PRO A 116 -2.68 18.30 -6.93
C PRO A 116 -1.62 17.34 -6.39
N ALA A 117 -0.76 17.86 -5.51
CA ALA A 117 0.19 17.01 -4.80
C ALA A 117 -0.56 15.97 -3.95
N PHE A 118 -0.08 14.73 -3.98
CA PHE A 118 -0.55 13.70 -3.08
C PHE A 118 0.32 13.69 -1.83
N ASP A 119 -0.19 14.27 -0.74
CA ASP A 119 0.36 14.13 0.60
C ASP A 119 -0.18 12.85 1.23
N LEU A 120 0.66 12.04 1.89
CA LEU A 120 0.23 10.84 2.60
C LEU A 120 -0.37 11.14 3.97
N SER A 121 -0.19 12.34 4.52
CA SER A 121 -0.80 12.75 5.80
C SER A 121 -2.33 12.66 5.81
N GLN A 122 -3.00 12.83 4.65
CA GLN A 122 -4.46 12.64 4.52
C GLN A 122 -4.92 11.19 4.75
N ILE A 123 -4.03 10.20 4.63
CA ILE A 123 -4.37 8.78 4.86
C ILE A 123 -3.75 8.21 6.14
N GLY A 124 -2.70 8.84 6.67
CA GLY A 124 -2.09 8.53 7.98
C GLY A 124 -0.66 9.04 8.12
N GLU A 125 -0.20 9.21 9.36
CA GLU A 125 1.12 9.77 9.65
C GLU A 125 2.28 8.80 9.39
N GLU A 126 1.95 7.51 9.34
CA GLU A 126 2.88 6.39 9.25
C GLU A 126 3.23 6.05 7.80
N TRP A 127 2.50 6.62 6.84
CA TRP A 127 2.68 6.32 5.42
C TRP A 127 3.86 7.08 4.81
N VAL A 128 4.68 6.36 4.04
CA VAL A 128 5.83 6.88 3.29
C VAL A 128 5.81 6.31 1.87
N PHE A 129 6.05 7.16 0.87
CA PHE A 129 6.27 6.69 -0.51
C PHE A 129 7.63 6.01 -0.62
N CYS A 130 7.60 4.85 -1.25
CA CYS A 130 8.78 4.12 -1.66
C CYS A 130 9.30 4.64 -3.01
N GLY A 131 10.48 4.19 -3.39
CA GLY A 131 11.24 4.74 -4.52
C GLY A 131 12.39 3.85 -4.96
N TRP A 132 12.23 2.52 -4.84
CA TRP A 132 13.24 1.50 -5.09
C TRP A 132 14.49 1.62 -4.21
N TYR A 133 14.30 1.97 -2.92
CA TYR A 133 15.40 1.95 -1.96
C TYR A 133 15.88 0.53 -1.68
N LYS A 134 17.15 0.38 -1.30
CA LYS A 134 17.75 -0.94 -0.98
C LYS A 134 17.13 -1.55 0.27
N GLU A 135 16.61 -0.70 1.15
CA GLU A 135 16.05 -1.04 2.45
C GLU A 135 14.55 -1.39 2.39
N GLU A 136 13.90 -1.32 1.22
CA GLU A 136 12.44 -1.50 1.15
C GLU A 136 11.96 -2.88 1.58
N GLU A 137 12.76 -3.93 1.38
CA GLU A 137 12.41 -5.27 1.86
C GLU A 137 12.36 -5.30 3.40
N SER A 138 13.33 -4.66 4.08
CA SER A 138 13.33 -4.60 5.55
C SER A 138 12.22 -3.69 6.06
N TRP A 139 11.94 -2.57 5.38
CA TRP A 139 10.79 -1.71 5.69
C TRP A 139 9.46 -2.41 5.49
N CYS A 140 9.30 -3.20 4.42
CA CYS A 140 8.10 -3.99 4.15
C CYS A 140 7.87 -5.01 5.27
N ARG A 141 8.93 -5.70 5.71
CA ARG A 141 8.86 -6.61 6.85
C ARG A 141 8.48 -5.89 8.15
N ALA A 142 9.08 -4.73 8.42
CA ALA A 142 8.73 -3.93 9.59
C ALA A 142 7.28 -3.42 9.54
N ALA A 143 6.78 -3.06 8.36
CA ALA A 143 5.38 -2.67 8.13
C ALA A 143 4.42 -3.82 8.42
N TYR A 144 4.77 -5.04 8.00
CA TYR A 144 4.02 -6.25 8.33
C TYR A 144 3.97 -6.49 9.84
N ASP A 145 5.13 -6.49 10.51
CA ASP A 145 5.21 -6.73 11.95
C ASP A 145 4.46 -5.64 12.74
N TYR A 146 4.51 -4.39 12.27
CA TYR A 146 3.76 -3.27 12.85
C TYR A 146 2.24 -3.44 12.68
N ALA A 147 1.79 -3.81 11.48
CA ALA A 147 0.38 -4.09 11.21
C ALA A 147 -0.17 -5.29 11.99
N GLY A 148 0.68 -6.23 12.40
CA GLY A 148 0.30 -7.34 13.27
C GLY A 148 0.00 -6.94 14.72
N ARG A 149 0.54 -5.80 15.20
CA ARG A 149 0.34 -5.34 16.59
C ARG A 149 -1.03 -4.70 16.84
N GLY A 150 -1.70 -4.24 15.78
CA GLY A 150 -3.02 -3.61 15.88
C GLY A 150 -2.99 -2.09 16.14
N ASP A 151 -1.81 -1.48 16.10
CA ASP A 151 -1.60 -0.03 16.28
C ASP A 151 -1.93 0.80 15.01
#